data_AF-A0A847CD60-F1
#
_entry.id   AF-A0A847CD60-F1
#
_cell.length_a   1.000
_cell.length_b   1.000
_cell.length_c   1.000
_cell.angle_alpha   90.00
_cell.angle_beta   90.00
_cell.angle_gamma   90.00
#
_symmetry.space_group_name_H-M   'P 1'
#
loop_
_entity.id
_entity.type
_entity.pdbx_description
1 polymer ?
#
loop_
_entity_poly.entity_id
_entity_poly.type
_entity_poly.pdbx_seq_one_letter_code
_entity_poly.pdbx_strand_id
1 'polypeptide(L)'
;MNISIKEIVAGRKTFFIAPDTSLFTENFLEEYFALGYECYFIDNDKKISLKKKLEVLINIFHDVLFFINIDSNIPGIEWVKFIKEILSKYHNQACIGVLYEKRQTRDDRIKLENTYLRELGLICGCVQLEYQKNVNFGIIEKVLFANQAQGRRKTIRALCTSVCTFSFNVENTPYSGVLQDISLSHFSFVFPVGKVNVKLYEKVSDFHFNIKGFLFRSDAILIMQRTVEDGDLYVFSFVNERGANGLDQRIKQLLIPNVYQLMSSNCKSLLDQVFKKVKSEEYENEDLMGIDEEI
;
A
#
# COMPACT_ATOMS: atom_id res chain seq x y z
N MET A 1 -9.92 11.36 -15.66
CA MET A 1 -10.07 11.51 -14.20
C MET A 1 -8.68 11.38 -13.59
N ASN A 2 -8.15 12.44 -12.99
CA ASN A 2 -6.84 12.38 -12.34
C ASN A 2 -6.99 11.73 -10.97
N ILE A 3 -6.13 10.78 -10.64
CA ILE A 3 -6.15 10.10 -9.34
C ILE A 3 -5.80 11.12 -8.25
N SER A 4 -6.61 11.17 -7.19
CA SER A 4 -6.38 12.11 -6.08
C SER A 4 -5.16 11.71 -5.26
N ILE A 5 -4.12 12.56 -5.24
CA ILE A 5 -2.91 12.35 -4.41
C ILE A 5 -3.32 12.19 -2.95
N LYS A 6 -4.26 13.01 -2.46
CA LYS A 6 -4.76 12.96 -1.08
C LYS A 6 -5.32 11.58 -0.72
N GLU A 7 -5.95 10.91 -1.67
CA GLU A 7 -6.48 9.56 -1.45
C GLU A 7 -5.38 8.50 -1.50
N ILE A 8 -4.38 8.64 -2.38
CA ILE A 8 -3.21 7.75 -2.42
C ILE A 8 -2.45 7.81 -1.09
N VAL A 9 -2.23 9.01 -0.54
CA VAL A 9 -1.42 9.18 0.69
C VAL A 9 -2.17 8.84 1.98
N ALA A 10 -3.49 8.70 1.91
CA ALA A 10 -4.31 8.39 3.06
C ALA A 10 -4.11 6.94 3.55
N GLY A 11 -4.41 6.74 4.83
CA GLY A 11 -4.31 5.42 5.47
C GLY A 11 -2.90 5.09 5.94
N ARG A 12 -2.80 3.98 6.67
CA ARG A 12 -1.53 3.45 7.16
C ARG A 12 -0.83 2.70 6.03
N LYS A 13 0.47 2.95 5.84
CA LYS A 13 1.28 2.26 4.84
C LYS A 13 2.46 1.55 5.47
N THR A 14 2.75 0.36 4.97
CA THR A 14 3.92 -0.41 5.39
C THR A 14 4.94 -0.47 4.27
N PHE A 15 6.16 -0.06 4.55
CA PHE A 15 7.27 -0.10 3.61
C PHE A 15 8.35 -1.04 4.14
N PHE A 16 8.68 -2.04 3.34
CA PHE A 16 9.84 -2.90 3.55
C PHE A 16 11.03 -2.31 2.81
N ILE A 17 12.06 -1.95 3.57
CA ILE A 17 13.20 -1.16 3.09
C ILE A 17 14.37 -2.09 2.84
N ALA A 18 14.89 -2.04 1.60
CA ALA A 18 15.93 -2.94 1.09
C ALA A 18 15.63 -4.43 1.38
N PRO A 19 14.43 -4.94 1.07
CA PRO A 19 14.08 -6.32 1.42
C PRO A 19 15.00 -7.32 0.71
N ASP A 20 15.39 -8.39 1.41
CA ASP A 20 16.02 -9.54 0.76
C ASP A 20 14.94 -10.39 0.07
N THR A 21 14.81 -10.21 -1.25
CA THR A 21 13.80 -10.92 -2.06
C THR A 21 14.05 -12.41 -2.20
N SER A 22 15.25 -12.89 -1.81
CA SER A 22 15.54 -14.32 -1.73
C SER A 22 14.81 -14.98 -0.56
N LEU A 23 14.63 -14.27 0.56
CA LEU A 23 13.90 -14.75 1.75
C LEU A 23 12.46 -14.23 1.82
N PHE A 24 12.21 -13.06 1.24
CA PHE A 24 10.93 -12.35 1.26
C PHE A 24 10.51 -11.87 -0.14
N THR A 25 9.81 -12.72 -0.86
CA THR A 25 9.41 -12.46 -2.25
C THR A 25 8.32 -11.39 -2.37
N GLU A 26 8.34 -10.62 -3.46
CA GLU A 26 7.34 -9.56 -3.71
C GLU A 26 5.90 -10.10 -3.80
N ASN A 27 5.70 -11.37 -4.19
CA ASN A 27 4.37 -12.01 -4.22
C ASN A 27 3.66 -12.00 -2.86
N PHE A 28 4.40 -11.99 -1.75
CA PHE A 28 3.80 -11.89 -0.42
C PHE A 28 3.06 -10.57 -0.22
N LEU A 29 3.44 -9.49 -0.92
CA LEU A 29 2.73 -8.22 -0.83
C LEU A 29 1.29 -8.34 -1.34
N GLU A 30 1.06 -9.16 -2.36
CA GLU A 30 -0.28 -9.46 -2.87
C GLU A 30 -1.10 -10.29 -1.87
N GLU A 31 -0.47 -11.29 -1.24
CA GLU A 31 -1.10 -12.09 -0.19
C GLU A 31 -1.44 -11.24 1.05
N TYR A 32 -0.55 -10.34 1.45
CA TYR A 32 -0.80 -9.37 2.52
C TYR A 32 -1.89 -8.37 2.16
N PHE A 33 -1.96 -7.94 0.90
CA PHE A 33 -3.06 -7.12 0.39
C PHE A 33 -4.41 -7.84 0.55
N ALA A 34 -4.47 -9.14 0.27
CA ALA A 34 -5.68 -9.95 0.46
C ALA A 34 -6.13 -10.03 1.93
N LEU A 35 -5.17 -9.93 2.85
CA LEU A 35 -5.39 -9.82 4.30
C LEU A 35 -5.67 -8.38 4.75
N GLY A 36 -5.62 -7.39 3.87
CA GLY A 36 -5.92 -5.99 4.18
C GLY A 36 -4.72 -5.14 4.64
N TYR A 37 -3.49 -5.65 4.49
CA TYR A 37 -2.27 -4.87 4.76
C TYR A 37 -1.76 -4.16 3.50
N GLU A 38 -1.63 -2.84 3.58
CA GLU A 38 -1.11 -2.04 2.47
C GLU A 38 0.42 -1.97 2.55
N CYS A 39 1.09 -2.82 1.78
CA CYS A 39 2.52 -3.07 1.85
C CYS A 39 3.25 -2.77 0.53
N TYR A 40 4.48 -2.26 0.64
CA TYR A 40 5.34 -1.90 -0.50
C TYR A 40 6.79 -2.27 -0.24
N PHE A 41 7.52 -2.61 -1.31
CA PHE A 41 8.98 -2.71 -1.28
C PHE A 41 9.60 -1.38 -1.71
N ILE A 42 10.64 -0.96 -0.99
CA ILE A 42 11.49 0.18 -1.33
C ILE A 42 12.90 -0.35 -1.49
N ASP A 43 13.30 -0.56 -2.73
CA ASP A 43 14.63 -1.03 -3.05
C ASP A 43 15.69 0.05 -2.77
N ASN A 44 16.90 -0.40 -2.46
CA ASN A 44 18.05 0.48 -2.50
C ASN A 44 18.49 0.64 -3.96
N ASP A 45 18.43 1.86 -4.48
CA ASP A 45 18.98 2.18 -5.80
C ASP A 45 20.01 3.29 -5.69
N LYS A 46 20.90 3.37 -6.68
CA LYS A 46 22.01 4.35 -6.68
C LYS A 46 21.57 5.78 -6.98
N LYS A 47 20.31 6.02 -7.34
CA LYS A 47 19.85 7.33 -7.83
C LYS A 47 19.50 8.28 -6.69
N ILE A 48 18.98 7.74 -5.58
CA ILE A 48 18.59 8.50 -4.40
C ILE A 48 19.01 7.73 -3.16
N SER A 49 19.70 8.40 -2.25
CA SER A 49 20.15 7.78 -0.99
C SER A 49 18.97 7.21 -0.19
N LEU A 50 19.20 6.09 0.51
CA LEU A 50 18.17 5.48 1.34
C LEU A 50 17.64 6.46 2.39
N LYS A 51 18.52 7.30 2.95
CA LYS A 51 18.14 8.37 3.89
C LYS A 51 17.04 9.22 3.27
N LYS A 52 17.31 9.81 2.10
CA LYS A 52 16.38 10.71 1.41
C LYS A 52 15.07 10.03 1.04
N LYS A 53 15.11 8.76 0.62
CA LYS A 53 13.89 7.97 0.37
C LYS A 53 13.01 7.90 1.62
N LEU A 54 13.58 7.57 2.78
CA LEU A 54 12.81 7.54 4.02
C LEU A 54 12.26 8.92 4.40
N GLU A 55 13.04 9.99 4.25
CA GLU A 55 12.56 11.35 4.52
C GLU A 55 11.34 11.70 3.67
N VAL A 56 11.39 11.38 2.38
CA VAL A 56 10.27 11.58 1.45
C VAL A 56 9.04 10.78 1.87
N LEU A 57 9.21 9.50 2.21
CA LEU A 57 8.10 8.64 2.64
C LEU A 57 7.42 9.20 3.92
N ILE A 58 8.22 9.62 4.90
CA ILE A 58 7.72 10.20 6.15
C ILE A 58 6.96 11.51 5.90
N ASN A 59 7.47 12.35 4.99
CA ASN A 59 6.85 13.65 4.71
C ASN A 59 5.55 13.53 3.89
N ILE A 60 5.43 12.52 3.04
CA ILE A 60 4.25 12.32 2.18
C ILE A 60 3.12 11.61 2.94
N PHE A 61 3.46 10.62 3.77
CA PHE A 61 2.48 9.72 4.37
C PHE A 61 2.38 9.97 5.87
N HIS A 62 1.16 10.17 6.36
CA HIS A 62 0.93 10.59 7.75
C HIS A 62 1.04 9.45 8.78
N ASP A 63 1.00 8.18 8.35
CA ASP A 63 1.02 7.01 9.22
C ASP A 63 1.78 5.88 8.52
N VAL A 64 3.06 5.74 8.83
CA VAL A 64 3.97 4.80 8.15
C VAL A 64 4.64 3.84 9.11
N LEU A 65 4.72 2.58 8.66
CA LEU A 65 5.51 1.53 9.27
C LEU A 65 6.70 1.23 8.36
N PHE A 66 7.91 1.23 8.91
CA PHE A 66 9.12 0.80 8.22
C PHE A 66 9.61 -0.52 8.79
N PHE A 67 9.93 -1.46 7.90
CA PHE A 67 10.66 -2.68 8.24
C PHE A 67 11.96 -2.69 7.45
N ILE A 68 13.06 -2.38 8.12
CA ILE A 68 14.36 -2.17 7.49
C ILE A 68 15.16 -3.46 7.53
N ASN A 69 15.61 -3.96 6.38
CA ASN A 69 16.53 -5.08 6.34
C ASN A 69 17.95 -4.64 6.71
N ILE A 70 18.38 -4.96 7.92
CA ILE A 70 19.68 -4.54 8.46
C ILE A 70 20.84 -5.44 8.01
N ASP A 71 20.57 -6.49 7.25
CA ASP A 71 21.63 -7.30 6.60
C ASP A 71 21.89 -6.88 5.17
N SER A 72 21.10 -5.93 4.64
CA SER A 72 21.41 -5.33 3.36
C SER A 72 22.74 -4.59 3.42
N ASN A 73 23.67 -4.99 2.55
CA ASN A 73 24.95 -4.32 2.40
C ASN A 73 24.79 -3.06 1.55
N ILE A 74 24.56 -1.92 2.23
CA ILE A 74 24.46 -0.61 1.60
C ILE A 74 25.70 0.20 1.97
N PRO A 75 26.54 0.59 0.98
CA PRO A 75 27.76 1.34 1.24
C PRO A 75 27.51 2.61 2.07
N GLY A 76 28.33 2.80 3.11
CA GLY A 76 28.27 3.97 3.98
C GLY A 76 27.14 3.98 5.01
N ILE A 77 26.33 2.91 5.10
CA ILE A 77 25.28 2.79 6.12
C ILE A 77 25.76 1.92 7.28
N GLU A 78 25.90 2.55 8.44
CA GLU A 78 25.98 1.88 9.74
C GLU A 78 24.57 1.82 10.34
N TRP A 79 23.89 0.67 10.24
CA TRP A 79 22.45 0.55 10.51
C TRP A 79 22.00 1.10 11.86
N VAL A 80 22.75 0.81 12.93
CA VAL A 80 22.43 1.30 14.29
C VAL A 80 22.46 2.83 14.34
N LYS A 81 23.50 3.45 13.77
CA LYS A 81 23.63 4.91 13.72
C LYS A 81 22.55 5.52 12.82
N PHE A 82 22.34 4.93 11.65
CA PHE A 82 21.36 5.38 10.67
C PHE A 82 19.94 5.38 11.24
N ILE A 83 19.52 4.27 11.85
CA ILE A 83 18.18 4.15 12.45
C ILE A 83 18.04 5.13 13.63
N LYS A 84 19.08 5.29 14.45
CA LYS A 84 19.08 6.27 15.55
C LYS A 84 18.89 7.71 15.05
N GLU A 85 19.53 8.09 13.95
CA GLU A 85 19.35 9.42 13.33
C GLU A 85 17.92 9.63 12.81
N ILE A 86 17.31 8.61 12.20
CA ILE A 86 15.92 8.70 11.74
C ILE A 86 14.97 8.85 12.93
N LEU A 87 15.13 8.03 13.98
CA LEU A 87 14.31 8.11 15.19
C LEU A 87 14.45 9.46 15.90
N SER A 88 15.66 10.02 15.98
CA SER A 88 15.89 11.31 16.61
C SER A 88 15.32 12.48 15.80
N LYS A 89 15.33 12.39 14.46
CA LYS A 89 14.82 13.44 13.58
C LYS A 89 13.30 13.42 13.43
N TYR A 90 12.70 12.24 13.33
CA TYR A 90 11.29 12.07 12.97
C TYR A 90 10.39 11.58 14.11
N HIS A 91 10.97 11.17 15.24
CA HIS A 91 10.25 10.76 16.45
C HIS A 91 9.06 9.83 16.13
N ASN A 92 7.85 10.23 16.50
CA ASN A 92 6.62 9.45 16.39
C ASN A 92 5.94 9.53 15.02
N GLN A 93 6.57 10.14 14.01
CA GLN A 93 5.98 10.24 12.67
C GLN A 93 6.08 8.92 11.89
N ALA A 94 6.98 8.02 12.30
CA ALA A 94 7.13 6.70 11.71
C ALA A 94 7.41 5.66 12.78
N CYS A 95 6.79 4.49 12.64
CA CYS A 95 7.11 3.36 13.50
C CYS A 95 8.13 2.47 12.76
N ILE A 96 9.23 2.15 13.43
CA ILE A 96 10.36 1.43 12.81
C ILE A 96 10.52 0.06 13.47
N GLY A 97 10.71 -0.95 12.62
CA GLY A 97 11.13 -2.29 12.94
C GLY A 97 12.24 -2.73 11.99
N VAL A 98 12.89 -3.84 12.31
CA VAL A 98 13.98 -4.38 11.49
C VAL A 98 13.71 -5.82 11.09
N LEU A 99 14.17 -6.17 9.89
CA LEU A 99 14.26 -7.54 9.39
C LEU A 99 15.74 -7.94 9.34
N TYR A 100 16.05 -9.19 9.67
CA TYR A 100 17.41 -9.71 9.58
C TYR A 100 17.40 -11.21 9.31
N GLU A 101 18.43 -11.69 8.65
CA GLU A 101 18.66 -13.10 8.37
C GLU A 101 18.89 -13.91 9.64
N LYS A 102 18.63 -15.21 9.54
CA LYS A 102 18.87 -16.16 10.63
C LYS A 102 20.32 -16.12 11.10
N ARG A 103 20.50 -15.86 12.40
CA ARG A 103 21.82 -15.87 13.06
C ARG A 103 22.24 -17.29 13.41
N GLN A 104 23.54 -17.56 13.33
CA GLN A 104 24.10 -18.90 13.58
C GLN A 104 24.04 -19.27 15.07
N THR A 105 24.23 -18.28 15.95
CA THR A 105 24.21 -18.50 17.40
C THR A 105 23.03 -17.78 18.07
N ARG A 106 22.59 -18.34 19.20
CA ARG A 106 21.56 -17.72 20.04
C ARG A 106 22.04 -16.40 20.63
N ASP A 107 23.32 -16.31 21.00
CA ASP A 107 23.89 -15.13 21.63
C ASP A 107 23.94 -13.94 20.66
N ASP A 108 24.31 -14.18 19.39
CA ASP A 108 24.31 -13.13 18.38
C ASP A 108 22.90 -12.58 18.13
N ARG A 109 21.90 -13.48 18.11
CA ARG A 109 20.50 -13.08 17.99
C ARG A 109 20.06 -12.22 19.17
N ILE A 110 20.34 -12.65 20.41
CA ILE A 110 19.95 -11.90 21.61
C ILE A 110 20.64 -10.54 21.68
N LYS A 111 21.93 -10.47 21.34
CA LYS A 111 22.67 -9.21 21.28
C LYS A 111 22.02 -8.24 20.30
N LEU A 112 21.76 -8.70 19.08
CA LEU A 112 21.10 -7.91 18.05
C LEU A 112 19.71 -7.43 18.49
N GLU A 113 18.87 -8.34 18.98
CA GLU A 113 17.53 -8.00 19.48
C GLU A 113 17.59 -7.00 20.64
N ASN A 114 18.54 -7.13 21.56
CA ASN A 114 18.73 -6.15 22.64
C ASN A 114 19.10 -4.77 22.10
N THR A 115 20.02 -4.68 21.15
CA THR A 115 20.41 -3.41 20.53
C THR A 115 19.22 -2.73 19.87
N TYR A 116 18.45 -3.43 19.04
CA TYR A 116 17.35 -2.79 18.32
C TYR A 116 16.10 -2.58 19.17
N LEU A 117 15.70 -3.55 19.99
CA LEU A 117 14.46 -3.44 20.78
C LEU A 117 14.63 -2.62 22.05
N ARG A 118 15.74 -2.79 22.78
CA ARG A 118 15.93 -2.17 24.10
C ARG A 118 16.75 -0.89 24.02
N GLU A 119 17.89 -0.91 23.34
CA GLU A 119 18.78 0.25 23.30
C GLU A 119 18.26 1.33 22.34
N LEU A 120 17.79 0.94 21.15
CA LEU A 120 17.18 1.86 20.19
C LEU A 120 15.68 2.07 20.41
N GLY A 121 15.00 1.16 21.12
CA GLY A 121 13.58 1.30 21.44
C GLY A 121 12.65 1.08 20.25
N LEU A 122 13.00 0.19 19.31
CA LEU A 122 12.15 -0.08 18.15
C LEU A 122 10.81 -0.68 18.53
N ILE A 123 9.73 -0.01 18.13
CA ILE A 123 8.36 -0.37 18.49
C ILE A 123 7.72 -1.37 17.52
N CYS A 124 8.16 -1.45 16.27
CA CYS A 124 7.60 -2.42 15.31
C CYS A 124 8.25 -3.80 15.36
N GLY A 125 9.24 -3.99 16.23
CA GLY A 125 9.87 -5.28 16.48
C GLY A 125 11.15 -5.52 15.68
N CYS A 126 11.73 -6.68 15.94
CA CYS A 126 12.98 -7.16 15.39
C CYS A 126 12.71 -8.58 14.89
N VAL A 127 12.65 -8.75 13.57
CA VAL A 127 12.08 -9.95 12.94
C VAL A 127 13.17 -10.74 12.24
N GLN A 128 13.41 -11.95 12.76
CA GLN A 128 14.30 -12.91 12.12
C GLN A 128 13.59 -13.59 10.94
N LEU A 129 14.21 -13.53 9.77
CA LEU A 129 13.80 -14.26 8.58
C LEU A 129 14.45 -15.65 8.58
N GLU A 130 13.65 -16.64 8.23
CA GLU A 130 14.00 -18.04 8.02
C GLU A 130 14.35 -18.30 6.55
N TYR A 131 15.16 -19.32 6.28
CA TYR A 131 15.46 -19.74 4.90
C TYR A 131 14.21 -20.25 4.15
N GLN A 132 13.23 -20.76 4.89
CA GLN A 132 11.96 -21.21 4.34
C GLN A 132 11.01 -20.03 4.18
N LYS A 133 10.84 -19.56 2.94
CA LYS A 133 10.02 -18.37 2.62
C LYS A 133 8.60 -18.44 3.18
N ASN A 134 7.93 -19.59 3.09
CA ASN A 134 6.56 -19.75 3.58
C ASN A 134 6.44 -19.51 5.10
N VAL A 135 7.51 -19.78 5.86
CA VAL A 135 7.55 -19.46 7.30
C VAL A 135 7.63 -17.95 7.50
N ASN A 136 8.42 -17.25 6.68
CA ASN A 136 8.53 -15.79 6.73
C ASN A 136 7.20 -15.10 6.49
N PHE A 137 6.36 -15.65 5.59
CA PHE A 137 5.02 -15.10 5.35
C PHE A 137 4.24 -14.95 6.66
N GLY A 138 4.13 -16.05 7.42
CA GLY A 138 3.38 -16.07 8.68
C GLY A 138 4.05 -15.33 9.83
N ILE A 139 5.39 -15.26 9.86
CA ILE A 139 6.11 -14.44 10.84
C ILE A 139 5.79 -12.96 10.62
N ILE A 140 5.97 -12.47 9.39
CA ILE A 140 5.71 -11.08 9.04
C ILE A 140 4.23 -10.75 9.20
N GLU A 141 3.31 -11.64 8.82
CA GLU A 141 1.86 -11.44 9.05
C GLU A 141 1.55 -11.15 10.53
N LYS A 142 2.10 -11.95 11.46
CA LYS A 142 1.90 -11.75 12.90
C LYS A 142 2.44 -10.40 13.37
N VAL A 143 3.56 -9.97 12.81
CA VAL A 143 4.18 -8.67 13.11
C VAL A 143 3.32 -7.53 12.55
N LEU A 144 2.82 -7.64 11.32
CA LEU A 144 1.89 -6.66 10.74
C LEU A 144 0.60 -6.55 11.55
N PHE A 145 0.06 -7.69 11.99
CA PHE A 145 -1.10 -7.75 12.87
C PHE A 145 -0.84 -7.05 14.22
N ALA A 146 0.27 -7.39 14.89
CA ALA A 146 0.64 -6.78 16.18
C ALA A 146 0.84 -5.26 16.08
N ASN A 147 1.30 -4.78 14.92
CA ASN A 147 1.48 -3.36 14.62
C ASN A 147 0.24 -2.67 14.05
N GLN A 148 -0.92 -3.35 14.01
CA GLN A 148 -2.17 -2.84 13.48
C GLN A 148 -2.03 -2.28 12.05
N ALA A 149 -1.24 -2.95 11.21
CA ALA A 149 -0.86 -2.45 9.88
C ALA A 149 -2.04 -2.32 8.90
N GLN A 150 -3.18 -2.98 9.14
CA GLN A 150 -4.44 -2.80 8.37
C GLN A 150 -5.04 -1.38 8.51
N GLY A 151 -4.64 -0.64 9.56
CA GLY A 151 -5.26 0.64 9.89
C GLY A 151 -6.75 0.49 10.18
N ARG A 152 -7.57 1.47 9.75
CA ARG A 152 -9.01 1.51 10.06
C ARG A 152 -9.88 0.63 9.18
N ARG A 153 -9.42 0.26 7.97
CA ARG A 153 -10.23 -0.46 6.99
C ARG A 153 -9.81 -1.93 6.95
N LYS A 154 -10.79 -2.84 6.97
CA LYS A 154 -10.54 -4.28 6.84
C LYS A 154 -10.07 -4.70 5.44
N THR A 155 -10.42 -3.94 4.42
CA THR A 155 -10.00 -4.19 3.03
C THR A 155 -9.48 -2.92 2.41
N ILE A 156 -8.38 -3.02 1.69
CA ILE A 156 -7.74 -1.90 1.00
C ILE A 156 -8.55 -1.53 -0.24
N ARG A 157 -8.62 -0.22 -0.52
CA ARG A 157 -9.26 0.33 -1.71
C ARG A 157 -8.19 0.73 -2.71
N ALA A 158 -8.33 0.28 -3.95
CA ALA A 158 -7.54 0.79 -5.06
C ALA A 158 -8.34 1.86 -5.79
N LEU A 159 -7.69 2.98 -6.07
CA LEU A 159 -8.25 4.03 -6.91
C LEU A 159 -8.21 3.58 -8.37
N CYS A 160 -9.35 3.74 -9.02
CA CYS A 160 -9.55 3.30 -10.39
C CYS A 160 -9.11 4.38 -11.39
N THR A 161 -8.81 3.94 -12.60
CA THR A 161 -8.54 4.82 -13.75
C THR A 161 -9.64 4.64 -14.79
N SER A 162 -9.58 5.37 -15.91
CA SER A 162 -10.59 5.27 -16.97
C SER A 162 -10.72 3.87 -17.59
N VAL A 163 -9.77 2.96 -17.38
CA VAL A 163 -9.82 1.57 -17.86
C VAL A 163 -10.54 0.62 -16.89
N CYS A 164 -11.04 1.13 -15.76
CA CYS A 164 -11.82 0.37 -14.79
C CYS A 164 -13.30 0.74 -14.95
N THR A 165 -14.07 -0.09 -15.65
CA THR A 165 -15.46 0.23 -16.01
C THR A 165 -16.45 -0.75 -15.41
N PHE A 166 -17.71 -0.32 -15.33
CA PHE A 166 -18.82 -1.17 -14.95
C PHE A 166 -20.02 -0.95 -15.87
N SER A 167 -20.93 -1.91 -15.92
CA SER A 167 -22.27 -1.75 -16.47
C SER A 167 -23.28 -2.62 -15.74
N PHE A 168 -24.52 -2.19 -15.61
CA PHE A 168 -25.62 -2.96 -15.04
C PHE A 168 -26.96 -2.45 -15.59
N ASN A 169 -28.03 -3.20 -15.36
CA ASN A 169 -29.38 -2.81 -15.76
C ASN A 169 -30.30 -2.76 -14.53
N VAL A 170 -31.12 -1.72 -14.43
CA VAL A 170 -32.22 -1.64 -13.45
C VAL A 170 -33.48 -1.26 -14.19
N GLU A 171 -34.54 -2.06 -14.05
CA GLU A 171 -35.85 -1.83 -14.71
C GLU A 171 -35.71 -1.58 -16.23
N ASN A 172 -34.90 -2.37 -16.93
CA ASN A 172 -34.56 -2.23 -18.35
C ASN A 172 -33.84 -0.93 -18.75
N THR A 173 -33.40 -0.12 -17.79
CA THR A 173 -32.54 1.03 -18.03
C THR A 173 -31.07 0.62 -17.87
N PRO A 174 -30.25 0.71 -18.93
CA PRO A 174 -28.83 0.39 -18.84
C PRO A 174 -28.04 1.55 -18.24
N TYR A 175 -27.15 1.21 -17.32
CA TYR A 175 -26.19 2.12 -16.71
C TYR A 175 -24.79 1.60 -16.99
N SER A 176 -23.88 2.49 -17.35
CA SER A 176 -22.47 2.17 -17.50
C SER A 176 -21.60 3.37 -17.15
N GLY A 177 -20.37 3.10 -16.72
CA GLY A 177 -19.48 4.16 -16.29
C GLY A 177 -18.10 3.65 -15.88
N VAL A 178 -17.36 4.56 -15.25
CA VAL A 178 -16.03 4.31 -14.72
C VAL A 178 -16.13 4.21 -13.21
N LEU A 179 -15.41 3.24 -12.62
CA LEU A 179 -15.30 3.12 -11.18
C LEU A 179 -14.44 4.26 -10.62
N GLN A 180 -14.81 4.77 -9.45
CA GLN A 180 -13.94 5.67 -8.68
C GLN A 180 -12.92 4.86 -7.87
N ASP A 181 -13.40 3.87 -7.11
CA ASP A 181 -12.54 2.95 -6.36
C ASP A 181 -13.13 1.53 -6.31
N ILE A 182 -12.27 0.56 -5.99
CA ILE A 182 -12.66 -0.84 -5.78
C ILE A 182 -11.81 -1.49 -4.68
N SER A 183 -12.43 -2.36 -3.89
CA SER A 183 -11.77 -3.26 -2.95
C SER A 183 -12.26 -4.69 -3.17
N LEU A 184 -11.82 -5.63 -2.33
CA LEU A 184 -12.34 -7.01 -2.34
C LEU A 184 -13.76 -7.15 -1.77
N SER A 185 -14.33 -6.07 -1.25
CA SER A 185 -15.65 -6.07 -0.59
C SER A 185 -16.62 -5.04 -1.14
N HIS A 186 -16.11 -3.92 -1.68
CA HIS A 186 -16.91 -2.80 -2.12
C HIS A 186 -16.36 -2.21 -3.42
N PHE A 187 -17.19 -1.42 -4.07
CA PHE A 187 -16.77 -0.54 -5.15
C PHE A 187 -17.59 0.75 -5.11
N SER A 188 -17.09 1.79 -5.76
CA SER A 188 -17.80 3.05 -5.86
C SER A 188 -17.70 3.66 -7.25
N PHE A 189 -18.67 4.51 -7.56
CA PHE A 189 -18.68 5.34 -8.76
C PHE A 189 -19.48 6.61 -8.51
N VAL A 190 -19.22 7.63 -9.33
CA VAL A 190 -19.97 8.89 -9.33
C VAL A 190 -20.84 8.93 -10.58
N PHE A 191 -22.09 9.34 -10.41
CA PHE A 191 -23.02 9.55 -11.51
C PHE A 191 -23.70 10.92 -11.36
N PRO A 192 -24.17 11.56 -12.45
CA PRO A 192 -24.89 12.82 -12.33
C PRO A 192 -26.12 12.68 -11.42
N VAL A 193 -26.41 13.72 -10.65
CA VAL A 193 -27.44 13.71 -9.60
C VAL A 193 -28.78 13.23 -10.15
N GLY A 194 -29.40 12.30 -9.42
CA GLY A 194 -30.73 11.75 -9.74
C GLY A 194 -30.80 10.89 -10.99
N LYS A 195 -29.66 10.50 -11.60
CA LYS A 195 -29.67 9.65 -12.80
C LYS A 195 -29.82 8.16 -12.51
N VAL A 196 -29.29 7.67 -11.40
CA VAL A 196 -29.38 6.25 -11.05
C VAL A 196 -30.54 6.05 -10.09
N ASN A 197 -31.55 5.29 -10.54
CA ASN A 197 -32.72 4.95 -9.74
C ASN A 197 -32.50 3.63 -8.98
N VAL A 198 -31.69 3.66 -7.92
CA VAL A 198 -31.45 2.53 -7.02
C VAL A 198 -31.57 3.02 -5.59
N LYS A 199 -32.39 2.35 -4.77
CA LYS A 199 -32.61 2.73 -3.37
C LYS A 199 -31.51 2.17 -2.47
N LEU A 200 -31.31 2.83 -1.34
CA LEU A 200 -30.40 2.34 -0.31
C LEU A 200 -30.83 0.93 0.14
N TYR A 201 -29.86 0.03 0.25
CA TYR A 201 -30.00 -1.40 0.53
C TYR A 201 -30.70 -2.24 -0.54
N GLU A 202 -30.97 -1.65 -1.71
CA GLU A 202 -31.46 -2.39 -2.86
C GLU A 202 -30.33 -3.24 -3.46
N LYS A 203 -30.66 -4.50 -3.75
CA LYS A 203 -29.79 -5.43 -4.48
C LYS A 203 -29.96 -5.19 -5.97
N VAL A 204 -28.87 -4.91 -6.65
CA VAL A 204 -28.78 -4.85 -8.10
C VAL A 204 -28.00 -6.08 -8.57
N SER A 205 -28.62 -6.83 -9.48
CA SER A 205 -28.05 -8.07 -10.00
C SER A 205 -27.23 -7.84 -11.26
N ASP A 206 -26.29 -8.76 -11.52
CA ASP A 206 -25.54 -8.86 -12.78
C ASP A 206 -24.78 -7.57 -13.16
N PHE A 207 -24.04 -6.97 -12.23
CA PHE A 207 -23.03 -5.99 -12.63
C PHE A 207 -21.96 -6.69 -13.46
N HIS A 208 -21.63 -6.10 -14.61
CA HIS A 208 -20.47 -6.46 -15.39
C HIS A 208 -19.33 -5.49 -15.10
N PHE A 209 -18.17 -6.03 -14.72
CA PHE A 209 -16.98 -5.25 -14.42
C PHE A 209 -15.88 -5.53 -15.43
N ASN A 210 -15.08 -4.51 -15.70
CA ASN A 210 -13.80 -4.63 -16.38
C ASN A 210 -12.75 -3.91 -15.55
N ILE A 211 -11.82 -4.66 -14.96
CA ILE A 211 -10.73 -4.13 -14.14
C ILE A 211 -9.43 -4.41 -14.90
N LYS A 212 -8.98 -3.44 -15.70
CA LYS A 212 -7.75 -3.56 -16.51
C LYS A 212 -7.72 -4.82 -17.41
N GLY A 213 -8.84 -5.16 -18.04
CA GLY A 213 -8.98 -6.34 -18.90
C GLY A 213 -9.47 -7.58 -18.17
N PHE A 214 -9.47 -7.60 -16.84
CA PHE A 214 -10.13 -8.66 -16.08
C PHE A 214 -11.64 -8.43 -16.05
N LEU A 215 -12.38 -9.27 -16.75
CA LEU A 215 -13.84 -9.23 -16.83
C LEU A 215 -14.46 -10.18 -15.81
N PHE A 216 -15.37 -9.68 -14.98
CA PHE A 216 -16.14 -10.51 -14.06
C PHE A 216 -17.54 -9.95 -13.86
N ARG A 217 -18.41 -10.76 -13.25
CA ARG A 217 -19.77 -10.38 -12.90
C ARG A 217 -20.02 -10.58 -11.42
N SER A 218 -20.85 -9.74 -10.83
CA SER A 218 -21.26 -9.90 -9.43
C SER A 218 -22.56 -9.16 -9.17
N ASP A 219 -23.35 -9.66 -8.24
CA ASP A 219 -24.43 -8.88 -7.65
C ASP A 219 -23.87 -7.90 -6.63
N ALA A 220 -24.59 -6.82 -6.34
CA ALA A 220 -24.19 -5.87 -5.31
C ALA A 220 -25.37 -5.17 -4.65
N ILE A 221 -25.18 -4.70 -3.42
CA ILE A 221 -26.17 -3.94 -2.65
C ILE A 221 -25.68 -2.51 -2.48
N LEU A 222 -26.53 -1.53 -2.75
CA LEU A 222 -26.22 -0.12 -2.50
C LEU A 222 -26.17 0.11 -0.98
N ILE A 223 -25.03 0.48 -0.42
CA ILE A 223 -24.86 0.67 1.03
C ILE A 223 -24.71 2.13 1.45
N MET A 224 -24.40 3.02 0.49
CA MET A 224 -24.25 4.45 0.74
C MET A 224 -24.49 5.22 -0.55
N GLN A 225 -25.24 6.31 -0.43
CA GLN A 225 -25.35 7.35 -1.45
C GLN A 225 -25.10 8.70 -0.78
N ARG A 226 -24.30 9.56 -1.40
CA ARG A 226 -24.12 10.95 -0.94
C ARG A 226 -23.78 11.86 -2.10
N THR A 227 -24.19 13.11 -2.02
CA THR A 227 -23.81 14.14 -2.99
C THR A 227 -22.37 14.60 -2.75
N VAL A 228 -21.61 14.72 -3.84
CA VAL A 228 -20.24 15.24 -3.93
C VAL A 228 -20.20 16.31 -5.02
N GLU A 229 -19.07 17.02 -5.18
CA GLU A 229 -18.96 18.12 -6.16
C GLU A 229 -19.33 17.70 -7.60
N ASP A 230 -18.96 16.47 -8.00
CA ASP A 230 -19.15 15.96 -9.37
C ASP A 230 -20.44 15.14 -9.59
N GLY A 231 -21.35 15.09 -8.61
CA GLY A 231 -22.60 14.33 -8.70
C GLY A 231 -22.93 13.54 -7.43
N ASP A 232 -23.60 12.41 -7.59
CA ASP A 232 -23.88 11.49 -6.48
C ASP A 232 -22.85 10.35 -6.47
N LEU A 233 -22.19 10.17 -5.33
CA LEU A 233 -21.35 9.02 -5.04
C LEU A 233 -22.22 7.85 -4.60
N TYR A 234 -22.08 6.73 -5.30
CA TYR A 234 -22.69 5.47 -4.94
C TYR A 234 -21.63 4.49 -4.46
N VAL A 235 -21.85 3.86 -3.32
CA VAL A 235 -20.98 2.80 -2.80
C VAL A 235 -21.78 1.52 -2.67
N PHE A 236 -21.32 0.49 -3.36
CA PHE A 236 -21.93 -0.84 -3.37
C PHE A 236 -21.05 -1.84 -2.62
N SER A 237 -21.70 -2.77 -1.92
CA SER A 237 -21.05 -3.97 -1.37
C SER A 237 -21.31 -5.14 -2.30
N PHE A 238 -20.27 -5.92 -2.63
CA PHE A 238 -20.44 -7.15 -3.40
C PHE A 238 -21.30 -8.16 -2.65
N VAL A 239 -22.03 -8.98 -3.40
CA VAL A 239 -22.82 -10.11 -2.92
C VAL A 239 -22.47 -11.34 -3.76
N ASN A 240 -22.23 -12.46 -3.09
CA ASN A 240 -21.86 -13.71 -3.73
C ASN A 240 -23.08 -14.47 -4.26
N GLU A 241 -22.85 -15.55 -5.00
CA GLU A 241 -23.92 -16.38 -5.59
C GLU A 241 -24.90 -16.95 -4.54
N ARG A 242 -24.49 -17.05 -3.28
CA ARG A 242 -25.34 -17.54 -2.16
C ARG A 242 -26.10 -16.41 -1.45
N GLY A 243 -25.98 -15.17 -1.91
CA GLY A 243 -26.60 -14.00 -1.28
C GLY A 243 -25.90 -13.49 -0.03
N ALA A 244 -24.70 -14.00 0.30
CA ALA A 244 -23.91 -13.51 1.42
C ALA A 244 -22.95 -12.38 1.00
N ASN A 245 -22.51 -11.58 1.99
CA ASN A 245 -21.64 -10.43 1.75
C ASN A 245 -20.27 -10.83 1.19
N GLY A 246 -19.82 -10.11 0.17
CA GLY A 246 -18.52 -10.26 -0.48
C GLY A 246 -18.59 -10.98 -1.82
N LEU A 247 -17.42 -11.11 -2.46
CA LEU A 247 -17.26 -11.82 -3.74
C LEU A 247 -17.19 -13.33 -3.54
N ASP A 248 -17.58 -14.08 -4.56
CA ASP A 248 -17.27 -15.51 -4.66
C ASP A 248 -15.77 -15.75 -4.61
N GLN A 249 -15.36 -16.83 -3.93
CA GLN A 249 -13.95 -17.09 -3.64
C GLN A 249 -13.07 -17.16 -4.90
N ARG A 250 -13.61 -17.73 -5.99
CA ARG A 250 -12.93 -17.78 -7.29
C ARG A 250 -12.69 -16.39 -7.87
N ILE A 251 -13.73 -15.54 -7.88
CA ILE A 251 -13.62 -14.17 -8.39
C ILE A 251 -12.67 -13.37 -7.51
N LYS A 252 -12.79 -13.50 -6.18
CA LYS A 252 -11.91 -12.85 -5.21
C LYS A 252 -10.45 -13.19 -5.47
N GLN A 253 -10.12 -14.47 -5.65
CA GLN A 253 -8.74 -14.91 -5.93
C GLN A 253 -8.17 -14.31 -7.22
N LEU A 254 -8.98 -14.20 -8.27
CA LEU A 254 -8.57 -13.60 -9.54
C LEU A 254 -8.51 -12.06 -9.49
N LEU A 255 -9.31 -11.44 -8.63
CA LEU A 255 -9.38 -9.98 -8.50
C LEU A 255 -8.23 -9.41 -7.66
N ILE A 256 -7.74 -10.16 -6.66
CA ILE A 256 -6.62 -9.77 -5.78
C ILE A 256 -5.41 -9.21 -6.56
N PRO A 257 -4.81 -9.92 -7.53
CA PRO A 257 -3.63 -9.40 -8.25
C PRO A 257 -3.93 -8.11 -9.01
N ASN A 258 -5.12 -8.01 -9.61
CA ASN A 258 -5.52 -6.85 -10.40
C ASN A 258 -5.71 -5.59 -9.53
N VAL A 259 -6.34 -5.74 -8.36
CA VAL A 259 -6.56 -4.62 -7.44
C VAL A 259 -5.27 -4.24 -6.72
N TYR A 260 -4.45 -5.21 -6.31
CA TYR A 260 -3.12 -4.95 -5.78
C TYR A 260 -2.26 -4.19 -6.80
N GLN A 261 -2.25 -4.59 -8.07
CA GLN A 261 -1.50 -3.91 -9.11
C GLN A 261 -1.98 -2.47 -9.33
N LEU A 262 -3.30 -2.22 -9.30
CA LEU A 262 -3.85 -0.85 -9.37
C LEU A 262 -3.33 0.02 -8.23
N MET A 263 -3.48 -0.44 -6.99
CA MET A 263 -3.00 0.25 -5.80
C MET A 263 -1.49 0.49 -5.84
N SER A 264 -0.72 -0.56 -6.14
CA SER A 264 0.74 -0.52 -6.20
C SER A 264 1.24 0.42 -7.28
N SER A 265 0.64 0.39 -8.47
CA SER A 265 1.02 1.30 -9.58
C SER A 265 0.75 2.76 -9.23
N ASN A 266 -0.37 3.06 -8.56
CA ASN A 266 -0.72 4.42 -8.17
C ASN A 266 0.29 4.98 -7.16
N CYS A 267 0.64 4.19 -6.15
CA CYS A 267 1.65 4.56 -5.15
C CYS A 267 3.05 4.69 -5.77
N LYS A 268 3.50 3.69 -6.54
CA LYS A 268 4.81 3.70 -7.22
C LYS A 268 4.94 4.90 -8.17
N SER A 269 3.89 5.22 -8.94
CA SER A 269 3.88 6.40 -9.83
C SER A 269 4.01 7.73 -9.07
N LEU A 270 3.32 7.87 -7.93
CA LEU A 270 3.48 9.04 -7.06
C LEU A 270 4.91 9.15 -6.53
N LEU A 271 5.46 8.04 -6.02
CA LEU A 271 6.83 8.01 -5.50
C LEU A 271 7.86 8.32 -6.58
N ASP A 272 7.72 7.76 -7.78
CA ASP A 272 8.60 8.04 -8.91
C ASP A 272 8.59 9.53 -9.28
N GLN A 273 7.42 10.18 -9.27
CA GLN A 273 7.31 11.62 -9.53
C GLN A 273 8.02 12.44 -8.46
N VAL A 274 7.81 12.12 -7.18
CA VAL A 274 8.44 12.86 -6.09
C VAL A 274 9.95 12.63 -6.05
N PHE A 275 10.39 11.39 -6.22
CA PHE A 275 11.81 11.03 -6.27
C PHE A 275 12.53 11.71 -7.44
N LYS A 276 11.92 11.78 -8.63
CA LYS A 276 12.48 12.55 -9.74
C LYS A 276 12.63 14.02 -9.42
N LYS A 277 11.61 14.63 -8.80
CA LYS A 277 11.64 16.05 -8.42
C LYS A 277 12.77 16.35 -7.42
N VAL A 278 12.88 15.54 -6.37
CA VAL A 278 13.96 15.65 -5.38
C VAL A 278 15.34 15.55 -6.03
N LYS A 279 15.49 14.63 -6.99
CA LYS A 279 16.76 14.48 -7.71
C LYS A 279 17.12 15.72 -8.53
N SER A 280 16.16 16.33 -9.20
CA SER A 280 16.38 17.58 -9.94
C SER A 280 16.81 18.72 -9.00
N GLU A 281 16.17 18.85 -7.84
CA GLU A 281 16.52 19.85 -6.83
C GLU A 281 17.93 19.63 -6.25
N GLU A 282 18.40 18.38 -6.13
CA GLU A 282 19.78 18.09 -5.69
C GLU A 282 20.82 18.54 -6.72
N TYR A 283 20.60 18.28 -8.01
CA TYR A 283 21.52 18.75 -9.06
C TYR A 283 21.57 20.27 -9.16
N GLU A 284 20.42 20.95 -9.09
CA GLU A 284 20.39 22.42 -9.14
C GLU A 284 21.14 23.06 -7.95
N ASN A 285 21.09 22.43 -6.76
CA ASN A 285 21.84 22.92 -5.59
C ASN A 285 23.34 22.60 -5.66
N GLU A 286 23.73 21.46 -6.23
CA GLU A 286 25.15 21.13 -6.47
C GLU A 286 25.77 22.07 -7.52
N ASP A 287 25.04 22.40 -8.59
CA ASP A 287 25.48 23.34 -9.63
C ASP A 287 25.60 24.77 -9.10
N LEU A 288 24.78 25.18 -8.12
CA LEU A 288 24.89 26.49 -7.46
C LEU A 288 26.04 26.57 -6.46
N MET A 289 26.33 25.49 -5.72
CA MET A 289 27.47 25.45 -4.79
C MET A 289 28.82 25.27 -5.51
N GLY A 290 28.83 24.78 -6.75
CA GLY A 290 30.02 24.71 -7.60
C GLY A 290 30.44 26.04 -8.24
N ILE A 291 29.62 27.10 -8.11
CA ILE A 291 29.92 28.44 -8.65
C ILE A 291 30.62 29.33 -7.60
N ASP A 292 30.52 28.99 -6.31
CA ASP A 292 31.13 29.78 -5.22
C ASP A 292 32.60 29.43 -4.93
N GLU A 293 33.19 28.43 -5.62
CA GLU A 293 34.63 28.08 -5.50
C GLU A 293 35.53 28.69 -6.61
N GLU A 294 34.97 29.45 -7.55
CA GLU A 294 35.73 30.23 -8.55
C GLU A 294 35.36 31.73 -8.53
N ILE A 295 35.58 32.43 -7.41
CA ILE A 295 35.78 33.89 -7.35
C ILE A 295 36.91 34.25 -6.38
#